data_AF-A0A1Y4QQK5-F1
#
_entry.id   AF-A0A1Y4QQK5-F1
#
_cell.length_a   1.000
_cell.length_b   1.000
_cell.length_c   1.000
_cell.angle_alpha   90.00
_cell.angle_beta   90.00
_cell.angle_gamma   90.00
#
_symmetry.space_group_name_H-M   'P 1'
#
loop_
_entity.id
_entity.type
_entity.pdbx_description
1 polymer ?
#
loop_
_entity_poly.entity_id
_entity_poly.type
_entity_poly.pdbx_seq_one_letter_code
_entity_poly.pdbx_strand_id
1 'polypeptide(L)'
;MRRNIYNSIFYCILGVVLIVLSLLALIYQENFLMRVFDLLGWILIVNGLHELSNYYRKHFKGSLISVILNIIAGIFIIGYTAIPIRLVLIIFAFYITCNGIITLISYLNYKKDRVSYRFPVLCGALLLIIYGLALLIGQYANVRNMMIFIGAYGLLLGINYIIDGIFIAIPQQKKDSLKRRIRIPIPLLISALIPKVMMDYINERLQIEPKEHFLDPKEVYNIEIFIHVSADGFGTVGHCDVCIDEKVISYGNYDHDSIRMFEAIGDGVLFVADRDRYLNFCIQNYRQTIFAYGLSLTAKQLVSVKNEINKLMVDTYRWFPRSYYNKNDCKDYASKLFLVTNAFFYKFKKGKFKTYFVLGSNCVKLAERVVGKGGLDIIDLNGIISPGTYQNYLEKEYQRVNGVVVSKNVYNRLTFFQK
;
A
#
# COMPACT_ATOMS: atom_id res chain seq x y z
N MET A 1 -25.25 9.97 -3.81
CA MET A 1 -26.11 8.78 -4.07
C MET A 1 -25.83 8.12 -5.44
N ARG A 2 -25.93 8.80 -6.59
CA ARG A 2 -25.61 8.20 -7.92
C ARG A 2 -24.18 7.65 -8.05
N ARG A 3 -23.17 8.38 -7.57
CA ARG A 3 -21.75 7.97 -7.61
C ARG A 3 -21.48 6.65 -6.84
N ASN A 4 -22.17 6.44 -5.72
CA ASN A 4 -22.01 5.24 -4.89
C ASN A 4 -22.59 4.00 -5.59
N ILE A 5 -23.67 4.15 -6.37
CA ILE A 5 -24.26 3.05 -7.14
C ILE A 5 -23.32 2.62 -8.27
N TYR A 6 -22.74 3.56 -9.02
CA TYR A 6 -21.76 3.21 -10.06
C TYR A 6 -20.54 2.49 -9.49
N ASN A 7 -19.97 2.98 -8.39
CA ASN A 7 -18.84 2.34 -7.74
C ASN A 7 -19.20 0.94 -7.19
N SER A 8 -20.39 0.80 -6.60
CA SER A 8 -20.91 -0.49 -6.14
C SER A 8 -21.00 -1.50 -7.28
N ILE A 9 -21.62 -1.12 -8.40
CA ILE A 9 -21.73 -1.96 -9.61
C ILE A 9 -20.34 -2.33 -10.13
N PHE A 10 -19.44 -1.36 -10.23
CA PHE A 10 -18.07 -1.58 -10.68
C PHE A 10 -17.35 -2.64 -9.84
N TYR A 11 -17.39 -2.53 -8.51
CA TYR A 11 -16.75 -3.51 -7.63
C TYR A 11 -17.41 -4.89 -7.69
N CYS A 12 -18.74 -4.96 -7.83
CA CYS A 12 -19.44 -6.23 -8.04
C CYS A 12 -19.02 -6.89 -9.36
N ILE A 13 -18.97 -6.14 -10.47
CA ILE A 13 -18.53 -6.66 -11.77
C ILE A 13 -17.08 -7.14 -11.68
N LEU A 14 -16.19 -6.33 -11.11
CA LEU A 14 -14.79 -6.68 -10.92
C LEU A 14 -14.65 -7.97 -10.08
N GLY A 15 -15.42 -8.08 -9.00
CA GLY A 15 -15.46 -9.26 -8.15
C GLY A 15 -15.93 -10.52 -8.89
N VAL A 16 -16.99 -10.40 -9.72
CA VAL A 16 -17.49 -11.51 -10.55
C VAL A 16 -16.44 -11.94 -11.58
N VAL A 17 -15.82 -11.00 -12.29
CA VAL A 17 -14.75 -11.29 -13.26
C VAL A 17 -13.59 -12.02 -12.57
N LEU A 18 -13.15 -11.54 -11.41
CA LEU A 18 -12.09 -12.18 -10.63
C LEU A 18 -12.46 -13.60 -10.18
N ILE A 19 -13.69 -13.81 -9.71
CA ILE A 19 -14.17 -15.14 -9.33
C ILE A 19 -14.16 -16.08 -10.53
N VAL A 20 -14.68 -15.65 -11.68
CA VAL A 20 -14.68 -16.47 -12.91
C VAL A 20 -13.27 -16.85 -13.32
N LEU A 21 -12.36 -15.88 -13.43
CA LEU A 21 -10.95 -16.15 -13.77
C LEU A 21 -10.28 -17.08 -12.75
N SER A 22 -10.59 -16.92 -11.47
CA SER A 22 -10.06 -17.75 -10.39
C SER A 22 -10.58 -19.18 -10.44
N LEU A 23 -11.86 -19.39 -10.76
CA LEU A 23 -12.43 -20.71 -10.97
C LEU A 23 -11.83 -21.39 -12.19
N LEU A 24 -11.63 -20.66 -13.30
CA LEU A 24 -10.95 -21.17 -14.48
C LEU A 24 -9.50 -21.59 -14.16
N ALA A 25 -8.77 -20.77 -13.39
CA ALA A 25 -7.44 -21.10 -12.89
C ALA A 25 -7.42 -22.36 -12.01
N LEU A 26 -8.41 -22.55 -11.14
CA LEU A 26 -8.51 -23.72 -10.25
C LEU A 26 -8.87 -25.02 -11.01
N ILE A 27 -9.78 -24.92 -11.97
CA ILE A 27 -10.30 -26.06 -12.74
C ILE A 27 -9.31 -26.49 -13.83
N TYR A 28 -8.85 -25.53 -14.66
CA TYR A 28 -8.04 -25.82 -15.84
C TYR A 28 -6.53 -25.66 -15.62
N GLN A 29 -6.10 -25.00 -14.53
CA GLN A 29 -4.71 -25.02 -14.04
C GLN A 29 -3.67 -24.65 -15.12
N GLU A 30 -2.80 -25.58 -15.50
CA GLU A 30 -1.77 -25.37 -16.52
C GLU A 30 -2.38 -25.05 -17.89
N ASN A 31 -3.48 -25.71 -18.26
CA ASN A 31 -4.18 -25.42 -19.51
C ASN A 31 -4.71 -24.00 -19.54
N PHE A 32 -5.21 -23.47 -18.41
CA PHE A 32 -5.64 -22.07 -18.34
C PHE A 32 -4.48 -21.13 -18.63
N LEU A 33 -3.33 -21.35 -17.98
CA LEU A 33 -2.16 -20.50 -18.16
C LEU A 33 -1.61 -20.57 -19.59
N MET A 34 -1.59 -21.76 -20.20
CA MET A 34 -1.24 -21.93 -21.62
C MET A 34 -2.17 -21.11 -22.51
N ARG A 35 -3.50 -21.21 -22.32
CA ARG A 35 -4.48 -20.44 -23.11
C ARG A 35 -4.33 -18.92 -22.92
N VAL A 36 -3.96 -18.46 -21.73
CA VAL A 36 -3.66 -17.04 -21.49
C VAL A 36 -2.46 -16.60 -22.32
N PHE A 37 -1.38 -17.39 -22.36
CA PHE A 37 -0.22 -17.08 -23.19
C PHE A 37 -0.50 -17.19 -24.69
N ASP A 38 -1.30 -18.17 -25.13
CA ASP A 38 -1.76 -18.27 -26.52
C ASP A 38 -2.50 -16.99 -26.93
N LEU A 39 -3.44 -16.53 -26.10
CA LEU A 39 -4.21 -15.32 -26.34
C LEU A 39 -3.30 -14.08 -26.41
N LEU A 40 -2.35 -13.96 -25.48
CA LEU A 40 -1.37 -12.86 -25.49
C LEU A 40 -0.52 -12.89 -26.76
N GLY A 41 -0.08 -14.07 -27.19
CA GLY A 41 0.66 -14.23 -28.44
C GLY A 41 -0.14 -13.78 -29.66
N TRP A 42 -1.42 -14.16 -29.74
CA TRP A 42 -2.32 -13.72 -30.81
C TRP A 42 -2.56 -12.21 -30.79
N ILE A 43 -2.75 -11.61 -29.61
CA ILE A 43 -2.90 -10.15 -29.47
C ILE A 43 -1.66 -9.43 -30.01
N LEU A 44 -0.46 -9.91 -29.69
CA LEU A 44 0.79 -9.32 -30.19
C LEU A 44 0.91 -9.43 -31.72
N ILE A 45 0.54 -10.58 -32.30
CA ILE A 45 0.53 -10.76 -33.76
C ILE A 45 -0.47 -9.79 -34.41
N VAL A 46 -1.70 -9.73 -33.91
CA VAL A 46 -2.74 -8.83 -34.44
C VAL A 46 -2.33 -7.37 -34.32
N ASN A 47 -1.76 -6.97 -33.18
CA ASN A 47 -1.23 -5.62 -32.99
C ASN A 47 -0.08 -5.32 -33.96
N GLY A 48 0.85 -6.26 -34.15
CA GLY A 48 1.94 -6.12 -35.12
C GLY A 48 1.42 -5.97 -36.55
N LEU A 49 0.42 -6.76 -36.95
CA LEU A 49 -0.23 -6.64 -38.27
C LEU A 49 -0.98 -5.31 -38.42
N HIS A 50 -1.62 -4.82 -37.36
CA HIS A 50 -2.27 -3.51 -37.35
C HIS A 50 -1.26 -2.37 -37.49
N GLU A 51 -0.16 -2.41 -36.74
CA GLU A 51 0.95 -1.47 -36.87
C GLU A 51 1.58 -1.51 -38.27
N LEU A 52 1.75 -2.70 -38.85
CA LEU A 52 2.23 -2.87 -40.23
C LEU A 52 1.30 -2.19 -41.23
N SER A 53 -0.01 -2.39 -41.10
CA SER A 53 -1.01 -1.74 -41.96
C SER A 53 -0.94 -0.21 -41.85
N ASN A 54 -0.84 0.31 -40.62
CA ASN A 54 -0.70 1.75 -40.38
C ASN A 54 0.62 2.31 -40.92
N TYR A 55 1.72 1.55 -40.84
CA TYR A 55 3.02 1.93 -41.37
C TYR A 55 2.98 2.11 -42.89
N TYR A 56 2.33 1.19 -43.62
CA TYR A 56 2.09 1.34 -45.06
C TYR A 56 1.17 2.52 -45.38
N ARG A 57 0.05 2.66 -44.67
CA ARG A 57 -0.91 3.78 -44.89
C ARG A 57 -0.28 5.15 -44.63
N LYS A 58 0.69 5.26 -43.74
CA LYS A 58 1.39 6.51 -43.42
C LYS A 58 2.67 6.71 -44.25
N HIS A 59 2.82 6.02 -45.38
CA HIS A 59 3.99 6.10 -46.26
C HIS A 59 5.32 5.89 -45.50
N PHE A 60 5.44 4.76 -44.80
CA PHE A 60 6.66 4.35 -44.09
C PHE A 60 7.05 5.25 -42.90
N LYS A 61 6.10 6.02 -42.36
CA LYS A 61 6.27 6.74 -41.08
C LYS A 61 5.83 5.86 -39.90
N GLY A 62 6.78 5.48 -39.06
CA GLY A 62 6.58 4.66 -37.87
C GLY A 62 7.79 3.78 -37.57
N SER A 63 7.72 2.98 -36.49
CA SER A 63 8.79 2.05 -36.13
C SER A 63 8.55 0.68 -36.77
N LEU A 64 9.27 0.37 -37.85
CA LEU A 64 9.25 -0.99 -38.42
C LEU A 64 9.78 -2.04 -37.42
N ILE A 65 10.66 -1.61 -36.50
CA ILE A 65 11.21 -2.45 -35.46
C ILE A 65 10.10 -2.91 -34.49
N SER A 66 9.15 -2.05 -34.11
CA SER A 66 8.05 -2.45 -33.20
C SER A 66 7.15 -3.51 -33.85
N VAL A 67 6.85 -3.34 -35.13
CA VAL A 67 6.08 -4.31 -35.93
C VAL A 67 6.74 -5.68 -35.91
N ILE A 68 8.04 -5.73 -36.25
CA ILE A 68 8.81 -6.98 -36.30
C ILE A 68 8.88 -7.62 -34.91
N LEU A 69 9.17 -6.83 -33.87
CA LEU A 69 9.26 -7.33 -32.49
C LEU A 69 7.91 -7.90 -32.02
N ASN A 70 6.79 -7.23 -32.28
CA ASN A 70 5.46 -7.69 -31.89
C ASN A 70 5.10 -9.03 -32.55
N ILE A 71 5.32 -9.15 -33.87
CA ILE A 71 5.00 -10.38 -34.61
C ILE A 71 5.92 -11.54 -34.17
N ILE A 72 7.24 -11.31 -34.08
CA ILE A 72 8.19 -12.34 -33.65
C ILE A 72 7.90 -12.78 -32.21
N ALA A 73 7.67 -11.83 -31.29
CA ALA A 73 7.35 -12.14 -29.91
C ALA A 73 6.05 -12.95 -29.80
N GLY A 74 5.02 -12.60 -30.56
CA GLY A 74 3.76 -13.34 -30.57
C GLY A 74 3.91 -14.77 -31.09
N ILE A 75 4.64 -14.96 -32.21
CA ILE A 75 4.96 -16.30 -32.74
C ILE A 75 5.79 -17.10 -31.73
N PHE A 76 6.79 -16.47 -31.10
CA PHE A 76 7.62 -17.11 -30.08
C PHE A 76 6.81 -17.57 -28.87
N ILE A 77 5.90 -16.73 -28.37
CA ILE A 77 5.06 -17.07 -27.21
C ILE A 77 4.16 -18.27 -27.54
N ILE A 78 3.53 -18.30 -28.73
CA ILE A 78 2.66 -19.42 -29.14
C ILE A 78 3.48 -20.69 -29.41
N GLY A 79 4.58 -20.57 -30.14
CA GLY A 79 5.43 -21.70 -30.50
C GLY A 79 6.18 -22.32 -29.32
N TYR A 80 6.46 -21.54 -28.29
CA TYR A 80 7.24 -21.95 -27.12
C TYR A 80 6.57 -21.57 -25.79
N THR A 81 5.26 -21.80 -25.65
CA THR A 81 4.46 -21.46 -24.43
C THR A 81 5.05 -21.97 -23.11
N ALA A 82 5.81 -23.06 -23.12
CA ALA A 82 6.51 -23.57 -21.94
C ALA A 82 7.54 -22.58 -21.36
N ILE A 83 8.20 -21.78 -22.20
CA ILE A 83 9.22 -20.81 -21.77
C ILE A 83 8.62 -19.68 -20.91
N PRO A 84 7.60 -18.91 -21.37
CA PRO A 84 7.00 -17.87 -20.54
C PRO A 84 6.31 -18.44 -19.30
N ILE A 85 5.73 -19.64 -19.35
CA ILE A 85 5.18 -20.31 -18.16
C ILE A 85 6.27 -20.58 -17.12
N ARG A 86 7.43 -21.11 -17.54
CA ARG A 86 8.56 -21.34 -16.64
C ARG A 86 9.09 -20.03 -16.07
N LEU A 87 9.11 -18.96 -16.85
CA LEU A 87 9.49 -17.63 -16.36
C LEU A 87 8.54 -17.14 -15.26
N VAL A 88 7.22 -17.27 -15.45
CA VAL A 88 6.22 -16.91 -14.43
C VAL A 88 6.42 -17.73 -13.15
N LEU A 89 6.69 -19.04 -13.27
CA LEU A 89 6.99 -19.89 -12.12
C LEU A 89 8.23 -19.42 -11.36
N ILE A 90 9.30 -19.06 -12.07
CA ILE A 90 10.53 -18.54 -11.45
C ILE A 90 10.25 -17.23 -10.72
N ILE A 91 9.51 -16.31 -11.33
CA ILE A 91 9.11 -15.03 -10.71
C ILE A 91 8.27 -15.29 -9.45
N PHE A 92 7.32 -16.21 -9.50
CA PHE A 92 6.48 -16.58 -8.36
C PHE A 92 7.30 -17.21 -7.21
N ALA A 93 8.21 -18.13 -7.54
CA ALA A 93 9.10 -18.76 -6.57
C ALA A 93 10.06 -17.75 -5.92
N PHE A 94 10.60 -16.84 -6.72
CA PHE A 94 11.42 -15.73 -6.23
C PHE A 94 10.61 -14.83 -5.28
N TYR A 95 9.38 -14.46 -5.65
CA TYR A 95 8.49 -13.67 -4.82
C TYR A 95 8.23 -14.31 -3.45
N ILE A 96 7.90 -15.61 -3.42
CA ILE A 96 7.70 -16.37 -2.17
C ILE A 96 8.98 -16.36 -1.32
N THR A 97 10.13 -16.63 -1.94
CA THR A 97 11.43 -16.66 -1.26
C THR A 97 11.76 -15.30 -0.65
N CYS A 98 11.57 -14.21 -1.39
CA CYS A 98 11.75 -12.85 -0.89
C CYS A 98 10.83 -12.53 0.30
N ASN A 99 9.56 -12.92 0.25
CA ASN A 99 8.65 -12.76 1.39
C ASN A 99 9.12 -13.55 2.62
N GLY A 100 9.66 -14.76 2.41
CA GLY A 100 10.30 -15.53 3.47
C GLY A 100 11.51 -14.82 4.09
N ILE A 101 12.39 -14.24 3.26
CA ILE A 101 13.55 -13.45 3.73
C ILE A 101 13.11 -12.19 4.49
N ILE A 102 12.11 -11.45 3.99
CA ILE A 102 11.55 -10.28 4.67
C ILE A 102 10.97 -10.67 6.04
N THR A 103 10.26 -11.78 6.10
CA THR A 103 9.69 -12.32 7.35
C THR A 103 10.82 -12.75 8.30
N LEU A 104 11.92 -13.30 7.78
CA LEU A 104 13.09 -13.66 8.57
C LEU A 104 13.78 -12.41 9.16
N ILE A 105 13.97 -11.35 8.37
CA ILE A 105 14.50 -10.06 8.84
C ILE A 105 13.60 -9.49 9.95
N SER A 106 12.28 -9.56 9.77
CA SER A 106 11.31 -9.17 10.81
C SER A 106 11.49 -9.99 12.09
N TYR A 107 11.68 -11.31 11.99
CA TYR A 107 12.00 -12.16 13.13
C TYR A 107 13.33 -11.76 13.81
N LEU A 108 14.38 -11.48 13.05
CA LEU A 108 15.68 -11.05 13.60
C LEU A 108 15.54 -9.73 14.38
N ASN A 109 14.78 -8.77 13.84
CA ASN A 109 14.45 -7.53 14.54
C ASN A 109 13.65 -7.81 15.82
N TYR A 110 12.62 -8.66 15.77
CA TYR A 110 11.85 -9.07 16.96
C TYR A 110 12.69 -9.82 18.01
N LYS A 111 13.70 -10.57 17.57
CA LYS A 111 14.67 -11.22 18.46
C LYS A 111 15.50 -10.16 19.19
N LYS A 112 16.09 -9.22 18.45
CA LYS A 112 16.86 -8.08 18.98
C LYS A 112 16.04 -7.23 19.95
N ASP A 113 14.79 -6.94 19.61
CA ASP A 113 13.91 -6.04 20.36
C ASP A 113 13.11 -6.72 21.48
N ARG A 114 13.38 -8.01 21.72
CA ARG A 114 12.73 -8.83 22.77
C ARG A 114 11.20 -8.85 22.66
N VAL A 115 10.68 -8.89 21.44
CA VAL A 115 9.24 -9.03 21.17
C VAL A 115 8.79 -10.45 21.51
N SER A 116 7.69 -10.57 22.26
CA SER A 116 7.06 -11.85 22.60
C SER A 116 6.37 -12.49 21.37
N TYR A 117 6.08 -13.79 21.43
CA TYR A 117 5.39 -14.53 20.36
C TYR A 117 6.05 -14.45 18.96
N ARG A 118 7.38 -14.34 18.92
CA ARG A 118 8.15 -14.27 17.66
C ARG A 118 8.38 -15.61 16.96
N PHE A 119 8.19 -16.74 17.66
CA PHE A 119 8.48 -18.07 17.09
C PHE A 119 7.62 -18.44 15.87
N PRO A 120 6.30 -18.17 15.82
CA PRO A 120 5.50 -18.36 14.61
C PRO A 120 6.03 -17.60 13.39
N VAL A 121 6.62 -16.41 13.59
CA VAL A 121 7.22 -15.60 12.51
C VAL A 121 8.44 -16.32 11.93
N LEU A 122 9.27 -16.96 12.76
CA LEU A 122 10.38 -17.78 12.31
C LEU A 122 9.90 -19.00 11.50
N CYS A 123 8.92 -19.73 12.02
CA CYS A 123 8.35 -20.89 11.32
C CYS A 123 7.79 -20.49 9.96
N GLY A 124 7.03 -19.39 9.89
CA GLY A 124 6.51 -18.86 8.63
C GLY A 124 7.63 -18.44 7.65
N ALA A 125 8.67 -17.77 8.14
CA ALA A 125 9.82 -17.40 7.34
C ALA A 125 10.54 -18.62 6.74
N LEU A 126 10.83 -19.63 7.56
CA LEU A 126 11.50 -20.86 7.13
C LEU A 126 10.64 -21.64 6.13
N LEU A 127 9.34 -21.76 6.38
CA LEU A 127 8.40 -22.42 5.47
C LEU A 127 8.41 -21.74 4.10
N LEU A 128 8.28 -20.40 4.07
CA LEU A 128 8.29 -19.65 2.81
C LEU A 128 9.62 -19.77 2.07
N ILE A 129 10.77 -19.68 2.76
CA ILE A 129 12.09 -19.83 2.14
C ILE A 129 12.27 -21.23 1.56
N ILE A 130 12.00 -22.27 2.36
CA ILE A 130 12.16 -23.66 1.94
C ILE A 130 11.23 -23.96 0.75
N TYR A 131 9.96 -23.54 0.83
CA TYR A 131 9.00 -23.73 -0.24
C TYR A 131 9.39 -22.97 -1.51
N GLY A 132 9.78 -21.70 -1.40
CA GLY A 132 10.22 -20.88 -2.52
C GLY A 132 11.48 -21.42 -3.21
N LEU A 133 12.48 -21.88 -2.44
CA LEU A 133 13.69 -22.52 -2.98
C LEU A 133 13.38 -23.87 -3.64
N ALA A 134 12.50 -24.68 -3.04
CA ALA A 134 12.05 -25.94 -3.63
C ALA A 134 11.35 -25.73 -4.99
N LEU A 135 10.60 -24.63 -5.13
CA LEU A 135 10.02 -24.23 -6.43
C LEU A 135 11.08 -23.80 -7.44
N LEU A 136 12.17 -23.12 -7.03
CA LEU A 136 13.25 -22.71 -7.93
C LEU A 136 14.08 -23.90 -8.46
N ILE A 137 14.30 -24.92 -7.62
CA ILE A 137 15.08 -26.12 -7.96
C ILE A 137 14.29 -27.05 -8.92
N GLY A 138 12.99 -26.84 -9.07
CA GLY A 138 12.17 -27.53 -10.07
C GLY A 138 11.74 -28.96 -9.72
N GLN A 139 12.26 -29.55 -8.63
CA GLN A 139 11.88 -30.91 -8.21
C GLN A 139 10.43 -31.01 -7.70
N TYR A 140 9.82 -29.89 -7.30
CA TYR A 140 8.43 -29.84 -6.79
C TYR A 140 7.58 -28.73 -7.43
N ALA A 141 8.11 -28.05 -8.45
CA ALA A 141 7.46 -26.92 -9.11
C ALA A 141 6.43 -27.39 -10.13
N ASN A 142 5.21 -27.63 -9.68
CA ASN A 142 4.10 -27.92 -10.56
C ASN A 142 3.30 -26.63 -10.83
N VAL A 143 3.13 -26.26 -12.10
CA VAL A 143 2.25 -25.16 -12.55
C VAL A 143 0.88 -25.26 -11.87
N ARG A 144 0.37 -26.48 -11.70
CA ARG A 144 -0.85 -26.77 -10.95
C ARG A 144 -0.88 -26.15 -9.57
N ASN A 145 0.16 -26.32 -8.76
CA ASN A 145 0.16 -25.84 -7.38
C ASN A 145 0.16 -24.31 -7.32
N MET A 146 0.92 -23.66 -8.21
CA MET A 146 0.88 -22.21 -8.37
C MET A 146 -0.52 -21.72 -8.76
N MET A 147 -1.14 -22.38 -9.75
CA MET A 147 -2.48 -22.02 -10.22
C MET A 147 -3.55 -22.24 -9.15
N ILE A 148 -3.43 -23.28 -8.32
CA ILE A 148 -4.31 -23.49 -7.17
C ILE A 148 -4.15 -22.34 -6.17
N PHE A 149 -2.92 -21.94 -5.85
CA PHE A 149 -2.68 -20.85 -4.91
C PHE A 149 -3.19 -19.51 -5.44
N ILE A 150 -2.86 -19.16 -6.69
CA ILE A 150 -3.31 -17.93 -7.34
C ILE A 150 -4.83 -17.92 -7.48
N GLY A 151 -5.43 -19.04 -7.87
CA GLY A 151 -6.88 -19.18 -8.02
C GLY A 151 -7.61 -19.09 -6.67
N ALA A 152 -7.12 -19.73 -5.61
CA ALA A 152 -7.70 -19.62 -4.28
C ALA A 152 -7.60 -18.19 -3.72
N TYR A 153 -6.44 -17.55 -3.86
CA TYR A 153 -6.25 -16.16 -3.49
C TYR A 153 -7.16 -15.21 -4.28
N GLY A 154 -7.23 -15.39 -5.61
CA GLY A 154 -8.08 -14.60 -6.49
C GLY A 154 -9.57 -14.77 -6.19
N LEU A 155 -10.00 -15.97 -5.81
CA LEU A 155 -11.37 -16.26 -5.39
C LEU A 155 -11.73 -15.49 -4.12
N LEU A 156 -10.87 -15.55 -3.10
CA LEU A 156 -11.06 -14.81 -1.85
C LEU A 156 -11.07 -13.29 -2.09
N LEU A 157 -10.20 -12.80 -2.97
CA LEU A 157 -10.15 -11.39 -3.37
C LEU A 157 -11.41 -10.96 -4.12
N GLY A 158 -11.90 -11.78 -5.06
CA GLY A 158 -13.12 -11.51 -5.82
C GLY A 158 -14.37 -11.48 -4.93
N ILE A 159 -14.47 -12.41 -3.98
CA ILE A 159 -15.51 -12.38 -2.93
C ILE A 159 -15.42 -11.09 -2.12
N ASN A 160 -14.21 -10.66 -1.74
CA ASN A 160 -14.00 -9.42 -1.00
C ASN A 160 -14.48 -8.19 -1.79
N TYR A 161 -14.25 -8.14 -3.11
CA TYR A 161 -14.75 -7.06 -3.97
C TYR A 161 -16.27 -7.05 -4.10
N ILE A 162 -16.93 -8.20 -4.19
CA ILE A 162 -18.40 -8.27 -4.16
C ILE A 162 -18.92 -7.74 -2.83
N ILE A 163 -18.34 -8.17 -1.71
CA ILE A 163 -18.71 -7.68 -0.37
C ILE A 163 -18.52 -6.16 -0.27
N ASP A 164 -17.42 -5.62 -0.80
CA ASP A 164 -17.18 -4.17 -0.85
C ASP A 164 -18.24 -3.45 -1.67
N GLY A 165 -18.58 -3.96 -2.86
CA GLY A 165 -19.64 -3.42 -3.71
C GLY A 165 -21.01 -3.40 -2.99
N ILE A 166 -21.37 -4.49 -2.32
CA ILE A 166 -22.60 -4.58 -1.52
C ILE A 166 -22.60 -3.55 -0.38
N PHE A 167 -21.49 -3.41 0.37
CA PHE A 167 -21.41 -2.48 1.49
C PHE A 167 -21.32 -1.01 1.08
N ILE A 168 -20.96 -0.70 -0.16
CA ILE A 168 -21.04 0.66 -0.70
C ILE A 168 -22.50 1.05 -0.95
N ALA A 169 -23.33 0.11 -1.42
CA ALA A 169 -24.74 0.36 -1.75
C ALA A 169 -25.67 0.27 -0.53
N ILE A 170 -25.42 -0.67 0.39
CA ILE A 170 -26.27 -0.91 1.55
C ILE A 170 -25.75 -0.10 2.75
N PRO A 171 -26.51 0.88 3.27
CA PRO A 171 -26.14 1.61 4.46
C PRO A 171 -26.04 0.64 5.63
N GLN A 172 -24.85 0.50 6.20
CA GLN A 172 -24.71 -0.19 7.48
C GLN A 172 -24.94 0.81 8.60
N GLN A 173 -25.71 0.41 9.60
CA GLN A 173 -25.74 1.16 10.85
C GLN A 173 -24.31 1.28 11.37
N LYS A 174 -23.90 2.47 11.82
CA LYS A 174 -22.69 2.69 12.63
C LYS A 174 -22.85 1.88 13.92
N LYS A 175 -22.65 0.56 13.85
CA LYS A 175 -22.61 -0.27 15.04
C LYS A 175 -21.32 0.06 15.77
N ASP A 176 -21.40 0.25 17.08
CA ASP A 176 -20.27 0.35 18.02
C ASP A 176 -19.41 -0.94 18.08
N SER A 177 -19.56 -1.85 17.12
CA SER A 177 -18.84 -3.11 17.11
C SER A 177 -17.40 -2.87 16.71
N LEU A 178 -16.50 -2.99 17.68
CA LEU A 178 -15.04 -3.11 17.53
C LEU A 178 -14.61 -4.38 16.77
N LYS A 179 -15.51 -5.01 16.00
CA LYS A 179 -15.26 -6.29 15.34
C LYS A 179 -14.41 -6.04 14.10
N ARG A 180 -13.28 -6.75 14.05
CA ARG A 180 -12.38 -6.79 12.89
C ARG A 180 -13.14 -7.28 11.66
N ARG A 181 -12.97 -6.61 10.53
CA ARG A 181 -13.46 -7.09 9.25
C ARG A 181 -12.32 -7.79 8.53
N ILE A 182 -12.52 -9.06 8.19
CA ILE A 182 -11.57 -9.80 7.37
C ILE A 182 -11.55 -9.16 5.98
N ARG A 183 -10.39 -8.66 5.56
CA ARG A 183 -10.18 -8.20 4.19
C ARG A 183 -8.98 -8.87 3.59
N ILE A 184 -9.09 -9.18 2.31
CA ILE A 184 -8.00 -9.71 1.51
C ILE A 184 -7.31 -8.50 0.87
N PRO A 185 -6.08 -8.14 1.31
CA PRO A 185 -5.36 -7.07 0.65
C PRO A 185 -4.98 -7.52 -0.76
N ILE A 186 -4.95 -6.58 -1.69
CA ILE A 186 -4.37 -6.78 -3.02
C ILE A 186 -2.87 -7.13 -2.91
N PRO A 187 -2.26 -7.70 -3.97
CA PRO A 187 -0.83 -8.04 -3.96
C PRO A 187 0.05 -6.84 -3.62
N LEU A 188 1.11 -7.08 -2.83
CA LEU A 188 1.97 -6.02 -2.29
C LEU A 188 2.57 -5.14 -3.39
N LEU A 189 3.02 -5.74 -4.50
CA LEU A 189 3.58 -5.02 -5.65
C LEU A 189 2.58 -4.03 -6.26
N ILE A 190 1.32 -4.46 -6.42
CA ILE A 190 0.25 -3.60 -6.94
C ILE A 190 -0.06 -2.50 -5.93
N SER A 191 -0.14 -2.85 -4.65
CA SER A 191 -0.43 -1.88 -3.58
C SER A 191 0.61 -0.77 -3.49
N ALA A 192 1.89 -1.07 -3.72
CA ALA A 192 2.96 -0.09 -3.62
C ALA A 192 2.87 1.03 -4.68
N LEU A 193 2.16 0.77 -5.79
CA LEU A 193 1.98 1.74 -6.88
C LEU A 193 0.81 2.69 -6.66
N ILE A 194 -0.16 2.31 -5.82
CA ILE A 194 -1.41 3.06 -5.61
C ILE A 194 -1.17 4.52 -5.24
N PRO A 195 -0.29 4.85 -4.27
CA PRO A 195 -0.14 6.24 -3.84
C PRO A 195 0.39 7.14 -4.94
N LYS A 196 1.38 6.66 -5.71
CA LYS A 196 1.97 7.40 -6.83
C LYS A 196 0.97 7.59 -7.98
N VAL A 197 0.28 6.52 -8.39
CA VAL A 197 -0.74 6.61 -9.45
C VAL A 197 -1.83 7.63 -9.08
N MET A 198 -2.28 7.62 -7.82
CA MET A 198 -3.30 8.57 -7.38
C MET A 198 -2.76 9.99 -7.26
N MET A 199 -1.51 10.18 -6.85
CA MET A 199 -0.85 11.50 -6.83
C MET A 199 -0.78 12.08 -8.24
N ASP A 200 -0.29 11.32 -9.21
CA ASP A 200 -0.12 11.78 -10.59
C ASP A 200 -1.49 12.13 -11.21
N TYR A 201 -2.49 11.28 -11.01
CA TYR A 201 -3.87 11.54 -11.46
C TYR A 201 -4.44 12.87 -10.92
N ILE A 202 -4.26 13.14 -9.61
CA ILE A 202 -4.77 14.38 -9.02
C ILE A 202 -3.99 15.59 -9.51
N ASN A 203 -2.67 15.47 -9.64
CA ASN A 203 -1.84 16.57 -10.13
C ASN A 203 -2.17 16.90 -11.59
N GLU A 204 -2.38 15.91 -12.45
CA GLU A 204 -2.84 16.11 -13.84
C GLU A 204 -4.21 16.80 -13.86
N ARG A 205 -5.16 16.36 -13.04
CA ARG A 205 -6.47 17.01 -12.94
C ARG A 205 -6.39 18.46 -12.48
N LEU A 206 -5.64 18.74 -11.43
CA LEU A 206 -5.45 20.10 -10.92
C LEU A 206 -4.70 21.02 -11.90
N GLN A 207 -3.89 20.47 -12.81
CA GLN A 207 -3.29 21.26 -13.89
C GLN A 207 -4.32 21.69 -14.93
N ILE A 208 -5.29 20.83 -15.23
CA ILE A 208 -6.35 21.11 -16.21
C ILE A 208 -7.44 22.00 -15.60
N GLU A 209 -7.88 21.68 -14.37
CA GLU A 209 -8.91 22.40 -13.62
C GLU A 209 -8.39 22.82 -12.24
N PRO A 210 -7.67 23.96 -12.13
CA PRO A 210 -7.07 24.42 -10.87
C PRO A 210 -8.05 24.73 -9.74
N LYS A 211 -9.35 24.84 -10.07
CA LYS A 211 -10.45 25.09 -9.14
C LYS A 211 -11.18 23.80 -8.72
N GLU A 212 -10.77 22.62 -9.18
CA GLU A 212 -11.34 21.36 -8.71
C GLU A 212 -11.00 21.19 -7.22
N HIS A 213 -12.01 21.37 -6.37
CA HIS A 213 -11.84 21.24 -4.93
C HIS A 213 -11.83 19.75 -4.55
N PHE A 214 -10.65 19.23 -4.24
CA PHE A 214 -10.47 17.97 -3.51
C PHE A 214 -10.54 18.19 -2.00
N LEU A 215 -11.33 19.18 -1.57
CA LEU A 215 -11.59 19.48 -0.17
C LEU A 215 -13.07 19.27 0.06
N ASP A 216 -13.41 18.20 0.78
CA ASP A 216 -14.77 18.04 1.24
C ASP A 216 -15.09 19.17 2.25
N PRO A 217 -16.35 19.65 2.29
CA PRO A 217 -16.80 20.48 3.40
C PRO A 217 -16.43 19.78 4.71
N LYS A 218 -16.01 20.53 5.74
CA LYS A 218 -15.69 19.95 7.05
C LYS A 218 -16.92 19.26 7.64
N GLU A 219 -17.11 17.99 7.30
CA GLU A 219 -17.89 17.08 8.12
C GLU A 219 -17.19 16.94 9.47
N VAL A 220 -17.96 16.72 10.54
CA VAL A 220 -17.38 16.59 11.88
C VAL A 220 -16.63 15.25 12.00
N TYR A 221 -15.32 15.30 11.73
CA TYR A 221 -14.37 14.23 12.01
C TYR A 221 -13.51 14.58 13.24
N ASN A 222 -12.98 13.57 13.90
CA ASN A 222 -12.17 13.74 15.12
C ASN A 222 -10.75 13.15 15.00
N ILE A 223 -10.46 12.45 13.90
CA ILE A 223 -9.14 11.93 13.54
C ILE A 223 -8.94 12.14 12.04
N GLU A 224 -7.71 12.36 11.60
CA GLU A 224 -7.34 12.20 10.20
C GLU A 224 -6.25 11.14 10.05
N ILE A 225 -6.29 10.41 8.93
CA ILE A 225 -5.16 9.62 8.46
C ILE A 225 -4.54 10.34 7.27
N PHE A 226 -3.23 10.59 7.34
CA PHE A 226 -2.50 11.17 6.23
C PHE A 226 -1.73 10.09 5.49
N ILE A 227 -1.93 10.00 4.18
CA ILE A 227 -1.03 9.28 3.28
C ILE A 227 -0.29 10.34 2.47
N HIS A 228 0.98 10.57 2.78
CA HIS A 228 1.81 11.51 2.02
C HIS A 228 2.65 10.77 0.97
N VAL A 229 2.84 11.41 -0.17
CA VAL A 229 3.51 10.83 -1.34
C VAL A 229 4.47 11.86 -1.93
N SER A 230 5.70 11.43 -2.20
CA SER A 230 6.71 12.22 -2.90
C SER A 230 6.70 11.89 -4.40
N ALA A 231 7.16 12.83 -5.23
CA ALA A 231 7.22 12.62 -6.67
C ALA A 231 8.20 11.51 -7.08
N ASP A 232 9.33 11.40 -6.39
CA ASP A 232 10.45 10.53 -6.74
C ASP A 232 11.01 9.76 -5.54
N GLY A 233 11.82 8.73 -5.81
CA GLY A 233 12.52 7.92 -4.82
C GLY A 233 11.61 7.01 -3.99
N PHE A 234 12.10 6.57 -2.83
CA PHE A 234 11.35 5.70 -1.91
C PHE A 234 10.03 6.33 -1.39
N GLY A 235 9.92 7.66 -1.40
CA GLY A 235 8.71 8.38 -1.00
C GLY A 235 7.52 8.20 -1.95
N THR A 236 7.70 7.57 -3.11
CA THR A 236 6.62 7.22 -4.05
C THR A 236 5.70 6.12 -3.53
N VAL A 237 6.23 5.22 -2.69
CA VAL A 237 5.44 4.17 -1.99
C VAL A 237 4.54 4.77 -0.92
N GLY A 238 4.79 6.03 -0.56
CA GLY A 238 4.05 6.81 0.42
C GLY A 238 4.48 6.54 1.87
N HIS A 239 3.90 7.28 2.79
CA HIS A 239 4.00 7.04 4.23
C HIS A 239 2.75 7.53 4.94
N CYS A 240 2.47 6.91 6.10
CA CYS A 240 1.21 7.04 6.81
C CYS A 240 1.41 7.71 8.17
N ASP A 241 0.62 8.76 8.43
CA ASP A 241 0.56 9.44 9.73
C ASP A 241 -0.87 9.45 10.29
N VAL A 242 -0.98 9.64 11.60
CA VAL A 242 -2.25 9.81 12.29
C VAL A 242 -2.31 11.22 12.85
N CYS A 243 -3.37 11.97 12.57
CA CYS A 243 -3.63 13.26 13.18
C CYS A 243 -4.82 13.18 14.13
N ILE A 244 -4.64 13.66 15.37
CA ILE A 244 -5.66 13.69 16.41
C ILE A 244 -5.43 14.92 17.29
N ASP A 245 -6.50 15.59 17.69
CA ASP A 245 -6.45 16.81 18.51
C ASP A 245 -5.45 17.86 17.96
N GLU A 246 -5.49 18.10 16.64
CA GLU A 246 -4.58 19.00 15.90
C GLU A 246 -3.08 18.65 16.00
N LYS A 247 -2.75 17.41 16.39
CA LYS A 247 -1.39 16.90 16.48
C LYS A 247 -1.17 15.73 15.55
N VAL A 248 -0.12 15.80 14.76
CA VAL A 248 0.32 14.71 13.89
C VAL A 248 1.26 13.81 14.67
N ILE A 249 0.94 12.52 14.69
CA ILE A 249 1.76 11.44 15.22
C ILE A 249 2.27 10.64 14.02
N SER A 250 3.59 10.64 13.87
CA SER A 250 4.27 9.96 12.77
C SER A 250 5.33 9.01 13.29
N TYR A 251 5.55 7.90 12.59
CA TYR A 251 6.52 6.87 12.98
C TYR A 251 7.34 6.41 11.79
N GLY A 252 8.66 6.54 11.90
CA GLY A 252 9.61 6.25 10.83
C GLY A 252 11.02 6.04 11.37
N ASN A 253 11.96 5.78 10.47
CA ASN A 253 13.40 5.79 10.75
C ASN A 253 13.99 7.21 10.66
N TYR A 254 13.53 8.11 11.54
CA TYR A 254 13.96 9.52 11.51
C TYR A 254 15.33 9.79 12.15
N ASP A 255 15.91 8.79 12.83
CA ASP A 255 17.29 8.89 13.31
C ASP A 255 18.25 8.46 12.20
N HIS A 256 18.83 9.45 11.53
CA HIS A 256 19.75 9.28 10.41
C HIS A 256 20.93 8.34 10.72
N ASP A 257 21.45 8.38 11.95
CA ASP A 257 22.62 7.57 12.34
C ASP A 257 22.31 6.09 12.51
N SER A 258 21.03 5.75 12.66
CA SER A 258 20.58 4.36 12.82
C SER A 258 20.26 3.66 11.50
N ILE A 259 20.20 4.42 10.41
CA ILE A 259 19.73 3.96 9.11
C ILE A 259 20.69 2.94 8.50
N ARG A 260 20.16 1.84 7.99
CA ARG A 260 20.89 0.75 7.35
C ARG A 260 20.01 0.04 6.31
N MET A 261 20.64 -0.79 5.49
CA MET A 261 19.97 -1.56 4.44
C MET A 261 19.19 -0.65 3.46
N PHE A 262 19.88 0.31 2.84
CA PHE A 262 19.30 1.24 1.86
C PHE A 262 18.04 1.95 2.38
N GLU A 263 18.12 2.54 3.56
CA GLU A 263 17.01 3.26 4.21
C GLU A 263 15.82 2.39 4.65
N ALA A 264 15.87 1.07 4.44
CA ALA A 264 14.75 0.19 4.78
C ALA A 264 14.63 -0.07 6.30
N ILE A 265 15.73 0.01 7.05
CA ILE A 265 15.78 -0.33 8.48
C ILE A 265 16.47 0.79 9.27
N GLY A 266 15.93 1.11 10.45
CA GLY A 266 16.53 2.04 11.39
C GLY A 266 15.94 1.90 12.78
N ASP A 267 16.35 2.76 13.70
CA ASP A 267 15.64 2.92 14.97
C ASP A 267 14.24 3.47 14.70
N GLY A 268 13.25 2.93 15.39
CA GLY A 268 11.90 3.43 15.37
C GLY A 268 11.82 4.75 16.13
N VAL A 269 11.53 5.83 15.40
CA VAL A 269 11.34 7.17 15.94
C VAL A 269 9.90 7.59 15.72
N LEU A 270 9.22 7.94 16.80
CA LEU A 270 7.91 8.59 16.78
C LEU A 270 8.10 10.09 16.95
N PHE A 271 7.44 10.91 16.15
CA PHE A 271 7.34 12.34 16.43
C PHE A 271 5.89 12.80 16.59
N VAL A 272 5.71 13.87 17.36
CA VAL A 272 4.46 14.60 17.54
C VAL A 272 4.67 16.05 17.12
N ALA A 273 3.92 16.53 16.14
CA ALA A 273 4.02 17.89 15.63
C ALA A 273 2.64 18.56 15.57
N ASP A 274 2.62 19.88 15.58
CA ASP A 274 1.41 20.65 15.23
C ASP A 274 0.99 20.34 13.78
N ARG A 275 -0.30 20.10 13.57
CA ARG A 275 -0.83 19.66 12.28
C ARG A 275 -0.53 20.63 11.15
N ASP A 276 -0.88 21.90 11.30
CA ASP A 276 -0.79 22.85 10.20
C ASP A 276 0.67 23.22 9.90
N ARG A 277 1.51 23.32 10.94
CA ARG A 277 2.97 23.48 10.75
C ARG A 277 3.58 22.28 10.04
N TYR A 278 3.14 21.06 10.37
CA TYR A 278 3.62 19.84 9.72
C TYR A 278 3.20 19.76 8.25
N LEU A 279 1.92 20.00 7.95
CA LEU A 279 1.43 20.03 6.56
C LEU A 279 2.20 21.05 5.72
N ASN A 280 2.42 22.25 6.27
CA ASN A 280 3.20 23.29 5.59
C ASN A 280 4.65 22.82 5.33
N PHE A 281 5.30 22.20 6.33
CA PHE A 281 6.65 21.65 6.18
C PHE A 281 6.74 20.62 5.06
N CYS A 282 5.82 19.65 5.00
CA CYS A 282 5.80 18.62 3.96
C CYS A 282 5.61 19.19 2.55
N ILE A 283 4.73 20.18 2.41
CA ILE A 283 4.37 20.75 1.10
C ILE A 283 5.44 21.72 0.59
N GLN A 284 5.97 22.58 1.47
CA GLN A 284 6.97 23.58 1.09
C GLN A 284 8.35 22.96 0.87
N ASN A 285 8.83 22.20 1.86
CA ASN A 285 10.20 21.70 1.88
C ASN A 285 10.38 20.43 1.05
N TYR A 286 9.35 19.58 0.94
CA TYR A 286 9.45 18.26 0.29
C TYR A 286 8.52 18.08 -0.92
N ARG A 287 7.71 19.09 -1.26
CA ARG A 287 6.79 19.06 -2.41
C ARG A 287 5.84 17.85 -2.41
N GLN A 288 5.48 17.38 -1.22
CA GLN A 288 4.65 16.20 -1.08
C GLN A 288 3.19 16.51 -1.41
N THR A 289 2.49 15.48 -1.89
CA THR A 289 1.03 15.47 -1.95
C THR A 289 0.52 14.63 -0.78
N ILE A 290 -0.43 15.17 -0.02
CA ILE A 290 -0.95 14.56 1.20
C ILE A 290 -2.44 14.27 0.99
N PHE A 291 -2.80 13.00 1.06
CA PHE A 291 -4.18 12.56 1.09
C PHE A 291 -4.62 12.43 2.56
N ALA A 292 -5.53 13.30 2.99
CA ALA A 292 -6.06 13.32 4.33
C ALA A 292 -7.47 12.76 4.38
N TYR A 293 -7.64 11.64 5.07
CA TYR A 293 -8.93 11.00 5.27
C TYR A 293 -9.44 11.34 6.66
N GLY A 294 -10.57 12.04 6.76
CA GLY A 294 -11.20 12.38 8.04
C GLY A 294 -12.10 11.26 8.53
N LEU A 295 -11.87 10.83 9.76
CA LEU A 295 -12.56 9.73 10.42
C LEU A 295 -13.52 10.26 11.49
N SER A 296 -14.78 9.86 11.40
CA SER A 296 -15.82 10.17 12.39
C SER A 296 -16.02 8.98 13.33
N LEU A 297 -15.20 8.92 14.38
CA LEU A 297 -15.30 7.92 15.44
C LEU A 297 -16.32 8.33 16.52
N THR A 298 -16.95 7.34 17.15
CA THR A 298 -17.75 7.56 18.37
C THR A 298 -16.86 7.94 19.55
N ALA A 299 -17.45 8.54 20.59
CA ALA A 299 -16.72 8.90 21.81
C ALA A 299 -15.97 7.70 22.42
N LYS A 300 -16.60 6.51 22.44
CA LYS A 300 -15.97 5.28 22.94
C LYS A 300 -14.77 4.85 22.10
N GLN A 301 -14.88 4.91 20.78
CA GLN A 301 -13.78 4.59 19.86
C GLN A 301 -12.64 5.60 20.02
N LEU A 302 -12.94 6.90 20.10
CA LEU A 302 -11.95 7.95 20.28
C LEU A 302 -11.16 7.79 21.60
N VAL A 303 -11.84 7.49 22.70
CA VAL A 303 -11.19 7.17 23.99
C VAL A 303 -10.27 5.95 23.84
N SER A 304 -10.70 4.91 23.13
CA SER A 304 -9.85 3.75 22.86
C SER A 304 -8.59 4.13 22.08
N VAL A 305 -8.70 4.99 21.06
CA VAL A 305 -7.55 5.47 20.28
C VAL A 305 -6.58 6.25 21.17
N LYS A 306 -7.08 7.21 21.97
CA LYS A 306 -6.26 8.01 22.90
C LYS A 306 -5.53 7.12 23.93
N ASN A 307 -6.20 6.09 24.45
CA ASN A 307 -5.59 5.12 25.36
C ASN A 307 -4.46 4.33 24.70
N GLU A 308 -4.60 3.94 23.42
CA GLU A 308 -3.52 3.25 22.70
C GLU A 308 -2.32 4.16 22.42
N ILE A 309 -2.55 5.44 22.12
CA ILE A 309 -1.48 6.45 22.02
C ILE A 309 -0.73 6.54 23.36
N ASN A 310 -1.46 6.70 24.47
CA ASN A 310 -0.85 6.79 25.79
C ASN A 310 -0.01 5.55 26.13
N LYS A 311 -0.52 4.34 25.82
CA LYS A 311 0.25 3.08 26.00
C LYS A 311 1.53 3.05 25.17
N LEU A 312 1.48 3.52 23.91
CA LEU A 312 2.69 3.62 23.09
C LEU A 312 3.70 4.55 23.73
N MET A 313 3.27 5.72 24.20
CA MET A 313 4.15 6.75 24.77
C MET A 313 4.84 6.29 26.07
N VAL A 314 4.20 5.47 26.91
CA VAL A 314 4.79 4.93 28.15
C VAL A 314 6.13 4.20 27.90
N ASP A 315 6.19 3.42 26.82
CA ASP A 315 7.38 2.64 26.44
C ASP A 315 8.39 3.45 25.61
N THR A 316 8.23 4.78 25.54
CA THR A 316 9.17 5.67 24.84
C THR A 316 10.04 6.47 25.80
N TYR A 317 11.11 7.03 25.25
CA TYR A 317 11.92 8.08 25.88
C TYR A 317 12.13 9.21 24.89
N ARG A 318 12.35 10.41 25.43
CA ARG A 318 12.63 11.60 24.63
C ARG A 318 13.92 11.40 23.84
N TRP A 319 13.85 11.59 22.53
CA TRP A 319 15.02 11.65 21.66
C TRP A 319 15.10 13.04 21.04
N PHE A 320 16.32 13.52 20.76
CA PHE A 320 16.55 14.85 20.23
C PHE A 320 17.31 14.74 18.90
N PRO A 321 16.83 15.41 17.85
CA PRO A 321 17.55 15.44 16.57
C PRO A 321 18.81 16.32 16.70
N ARG A 322 19.72 16.20 15.73
CA ARG A 322 21.02 16.89 15.76
C ARG A 322 20.88 18.41 15.89
N SER A 323 19.90 19.00 15.21
CA SER A 323 19.61 20.44 15.28
C SER A 323 19.20 20.95 16.66
N TYR A 324 18.80 20.06 17.57
CA TYR A 324 18.54 20.43 18.97
C TYR A 324 19.83 20.87 19.67
N TYR A 325 20.93 20.16 19.43
CA TYR A 325 22.23 20.44 20.04
C TYR A 325 23.02 21.49 19.26
N ASN A 326 22.93 21.46 17.92
CA ASN A 326 23.56 22.44 17.05
C ASN A 326 22.63 22.79 15.90
N LYS A 327 22.02 23.98 15.92
CA LYS A 327 21.06 24.42 14.89
C LYS A 327 21.61 24.36 13.46
N ASN A 328 22.93 24.41 13.27
CA ASN A 328 23.57 24.32 11.96
C ASN A 328 23.67 22.87 11.43
N ASP A 329 23.54 21.86 12.30
CA ASP A 329 23.50 20.46 11.90
C ASP A 329 22.05 20.05 11.59
N CYS A 330 21.57 20.49 10.43
CA CYS A 330 20.17 20.37 10.01
C CYS A 330 19.99 19.69 8.65
N LYS A 331 20.89 18.75 8.30
CA LYS A 331 20.83 18.07 7.00
C LYS A 331 19.73 17.00 6.95
N ASP A 332 19.53 16.29 8.05
CA ASP A 332 18.55 15.21 8.15
C ASP A 332 17.10 15.71 8.31
N TYR A 333 16.15 14.82 8.04
CA TYR A 333 14.71 15.14 8.08
C TYR A 333 14.23 15.58 9.46
N ALA A 334 14.65 14.87 10.53
CA ALA A 334 14.19 15.16 11.89
C ALA A 334 14.65 16.54 12.35
N SER A 335 15.90 16.89 12.01
CA SER A 335 16.46 18.21 12.32
C SER A 335 15.73 19.35 11.60
N LYS A 336 15.45 19.19 10.30
CA LYS A 336 14.66 20.19 9.53
C LYS A 336 13.25 20.33 10.10
N LEU A 337 12.60 19.22 10.41
CA LEU A 337 11.25 19.21 10.99
C LEU A 337 11.25 19.90 12.35
N PHE A 338 12.24 19.63 13.20
CA PHE A 338 12.37 20.25 14.51
C PHE A 338 12.47 21.76 14.43
N LEU A 339 13.34 22.29 13.56
CA LEU A 339 13.54 23.73 13.42
C LEU A 339 12.28 24.48 12.94
N VAL A 340 11.45 23.84 12.12
CA VAL A 340 10.23 24.45 11.56
C VAL A 340 9.02 24.31 12.49
N THR A 341 8.88 23.18 13.17
CA THR A 341 7.63 22.82 13.86
C THR A 341 7.75 22.77 15.39
N ASN A 342 8.99 22.76 15.92
CA ASN A 342 9.30 22.39 17.31
C ASN A 342 8.75 21.01 17.70
N ALA A 343 8.76 20.07 16.75
CA ALA A 343 8.23 18.72 16.95
C ALA A 343 8.88 17.99 18.14
N PHE A 344 8.06 17.15 18.75
CA PHE A 344 8.47 16.28 19.81
C PHE A 344 8.86 14.89 19.30
N PHE A 345 10.13 14.50 19.33
CA PHE A 345 10.62 13.16 18.98
C PHE A 345 10.82 12.21 20.18
N TYR A 346 10.59 10.93 19.91
CA TYR A 346 10.63 9.84 20.88
C TYR A 346 11.18 8.57 20.23
N LYS A 347 11.97 7.80 20.98
CA LYS A 347 12.39 6.45 20.60
C LYS A 347 11.80 5.42 21.56
N PHE A 348 11.64 4.19 21.10
CA PHE A 348 11.07 3.12 21.92
C PHE A 348 12.16 2.41 22.75
N LYS A 349 11.85 2.13 24.01
CA LYS A 349 12.74 1.41 24.94
C LYS A 349 12.83 -0.08 24.55
N LYS A 350 11.70 -0.66 24.13
CA LYS A 350 11.50 -2.10 23.85
C LYS A 350 10.31 -2.30 22.90
N GLY A 351 10.12 -3.54 22.44
CA GLY A 351 8.91 -3.95 21.73
C GLY A 351 8.98 -3.74 20.22
N LYS A 352 7.87 -4.03 19.54
CA LYS A 352 7.79 -4.19 18.09
C LYS A 352 8.19 -2.93 17.28
N PHE A 353 8.01 -1.75 17.86
CA PHE A 353 8.30 -0.47 17.22
C PHE A 353 9.68 0.09 17.58
N LYS A 354 10.54 -0.68 18.26
CA LYS A 354 11.92 -0.26 18.55
C LYS A 354 12.79 -0.21 17.31
N THR A 355 12.65 -1.18 16.41
CA THR A 355 13.26 -1.14 15.09
C THR A 355 12.20 -0.83 14.05
N TYR A 356 12.40 0.24 13.29
CA TYR A 356 11.63 0.51 12.09
C TYR A 356 12.12 -0.40 10.97
N PHE A 357 11.20 -1.03 10.26
CA PHE A 357 11.47 -1.78 9.04
C PHE A 357 10.32 -1.55 8.05
N VAL A 358 10.62 -0.97 6.88
CA VAL A 358 9.63 -0.62 5.84
C VAL A 358 8.71 -1.79 5.49
N LEU A 359 9.26 -3.01 5.38
CA LEU A 359 8.53 -4.23 5.05
C LEU A 359 8.13 -5.07 6.28
N GLY A 360 8.22 -4.50 7.47
CA GLY A 360 7.95 -5.17 8.75
C GLY A 360 7.20 -4.27 9.71
N SER A 361 7.87 -3.76 10.74
CA SER A 361 7.31 -2.76 11.67
C SER A 361 7.44 -1.35 11.08
N ASN A 362 6.42 -0.91 10.34
CA ASN A 362 6.42 0.35 9.60
C ASN A 362 5.35 1.34 10.12
N CYS A 363 5.25 2.49 9.44
CA CYS A 363 4.31 3.59 9.73
C CYS A 363 2.85 3.13 9.74
N VAL A 364 2.44 2.31 8.76
CA VAL A 364 1.08 1.80 8.66
C VAL A 364 0.72 0.89 9.84
N LYS A 365 1.63 -0.01 10.25
CA LYS A 365 1.38 -0.86 11.41
C LYS A 365 1.24 -0.07 12.71
N LEU A 366 1.92 1.07 12.84
CA LEU A 366 1.72 1.95 13.98
C LEU A 366 0.37 2.66 13.89
N ALA A 367 0.00 3.17 12.72
CA ALA A 367 -1.32 3.76 12.49
C ALA A 367 -2.46 2.79 12.81
N GLU A 368 -2.37 1.53 12.36
CA GLU A 368 -3.34 0.49 12.70
C GLU A 368 -3.33 0.13 14.19
N ARG A 369 -2.16 0.08 14.84
CA ARG A 369 -2.08 -0.17 16.28
C ARG A 369 -2.86 0.86 17.08
N VAL A 370 -2.86 2.11 16.61
CA VAL A 370 -3.53 3.27 17.22
C VAL A 370 -5.00 3.31 16.85
N VAL A 371 -5.31 3.36 15.56
CA VAL A 371 -6.64 3.66 15.02
C VAL A 371 -7.47 2.40 14.77
N GLY A 372 -6.83 1.25 14.56
CA GLY A 372 -7.54 0.00 14.27
C GLY A 372 -8.39 -0.51 15.43
N LYS A 373 -7.99 -0.23 16.67
CA LYS A 373 -8.82 -0.44 17.88
C LYS A 373 -10.05 0.48 17.96
N GLY A 374 -10.11 1.52 17.13
CA GLY A 374 -11.30 2.33 16.89
C GLY A 374 -12.32 1.69 15.93
N GLY A 375 -12.11 0.45 15.47
CA GLY A 375 -13.00 -0.25 14.53
C GLY A 375 -12.55 -0.23 13.06
N LEU A 376 -11.32 0.21 12.82
CA LEU A 376 -10.68 0.26 11.49
C LEU A 376 -9.58 -0.78 11.30
N ASP A 377 -9.46 -1.75 12.21
CA ASP A 377 -8.48 -2.84 12.11
C ASP A 377 -8.69 -3.58 10.78
N ILE A 378 -7.68 -3.55 9.90
CA ILE A 378 -7.59 -4.43 8.74
C ILE A 378 -6.89 -5.72 9.21
N ILE A 379 -7.32 -6.87 8.69
CA ILE A 379 -6.59 -8.11 8.97
C ILE A 379 -5.34 -8.14 8.09
N ASP A 380 -4.18 -8.08 8.75
CA ASP A 380 -2.87 -8.32 8.15
C ASP A 380 -2.70 -9.81 7.81
N LEU A 381 -3.06 -10.21 6.59
CA LEU A 381 -2.91 -11.61 6.13
C LEU A 381 -1.49 -11.97 5.70
N ASN A 382 -0.70 -10.98 5.26
CA ASN A 382 0.64 -11.22 4.69
C ASN A 382 1.77 -10.79 5.62
N GLY A 383 1.46 -10.22 6.79
CA GLY A 383 2.46 -9.69 7.71
C GLY A 383 3.11 -8.39 7.22
N ILE A 384 2.65 -7.79 6.11
CA ILE A 384 3.18 -6.56 5.50
C ILE A 384 1.98 -5.74 5.01
N ILE A 385 1.89 -4.50 5.48
CA ILE A 385 0.87 -3.55 5.02
C ILE A 385 1.59 -2.31 4.54
N SER A 386 1.42 -2.01 3.24
CA SER A 386 1.97 -0.83 2.60
C SER A 386 1.01 0.37 2.77
N PRO A 387 1.52 1.61 2.65
CA PRO A 387 0.67 2.80 2.63
C PRO A 387 -0.40 2.73 1.54
N GLY A 388 -0.09 2.18 0.36
CA GLY A 388 -1.08 2.00 -0.70
C GLY A 388 -2.16 0.95 -0.40
N THR A 389 -1.85 -0.12 0.33
CA THR A 389 -2.88 -1.03 0.85
C THR A 389 -3.83 -0.30 1.79
N TYR A 390 -3.28 0.52 2.69
CA TYR A 390 -4.09 1.28 3.64
C TYR A 390 -4.90 2.38 2.94
N GLN A 391 -4.31 3.07 1.98
CA GLN A 391 -4.96 4.07 1.16
C GLN A 391 -6.13 3.48 0.36
N ASN A 392 -5.93 2.34 -0.30
CA ASN A 392 -7.00 1.63 -1.00
C ASN A 392 -8.18 1.28 -0.07
N TYR A 393 -7.88 0.92 1.19
CA TYR A 393 -8.93 0.69 2.18
C TYR A 393 -9.67 1.98 2.55
N LEU A 394 -8.95 3.07 2.81
CA LEU A 394 -9.54 4.37 3.16
C LEU A 394 -10.41 4.92 2.03
N GLU A 395 -9.98 4.79 0.77
CA GLU A 395 -10.76 5.15 -0.40
C GLU A 395 -12.07 4.37 -0.49
N LYS A 396 -12.02 3.05 -0.23
CA LYS A 396 -13.22 2.22 -0.21
C LYS A 396 -14.16 2.59 0.94
N GLU A 397 -13.63 2.89 2.12
CA GLU A 397 -14.44 3.33 3.26
C GLU A 397 -15.12 4.69 2.99
N TYR A 398 -14.39 5.61 2.38
CA TYR A 398 -14.91 6.94 2.01
C TYR A 398 -16.10 6.85 1.04
N GLN A 399 -16.12 5.83 0.18
CA GLN A 399 -17.23 5.61 -0.76
C GLN A 399 -18.50 5.03 -0.12
N ARG A 400 -18.43 4.51 1.11
CA ARG A 400 -19.56 3.85 1.77
C ARG A 400 -20.56 4.84 2.34
N VAL A 401 -21.85 4.53 2.19
CA VAL A 401 -22.92 5.27 2.88
C VAL A 401 -22.79 5.02 4.39
N ASN A 402 -22.60 6.09 5.17
CA ASN A 402 -22.32 6.06 6.61
C ASN A 402 -21.01 5.34 6.99
N GLY A 403 -19.99 5.40 6.12
CA GLY A 403 -18.64 4.95 6.42
C GLY A 403 -18.03 5.67 7.63
N VAL A 404 -16.95 5.10 8.17
CA VAL A 404 -16.17 5.76 9.23
C VAL A 404 -15.36 6.92 8.66
N VAL A 405 -14.89 6.80 7.41
CA VAL A 405 -14.23 7.88 6.68
C VAL A 405 -15.31 8.74 6.06
N VAL A 406 -15.37 10.00 6.48
CA VAL A 406 -16.44 10.95 6.13
C VAL A 406 -15.94 12.10 5.26
N SER A 407 -14.63 12.32 5.22
CA SER A 407 -14.02 13.34 4.36
C SER A 407 -12.73 12.84 3.73
N LYS A 408 -12.44 13.37 2.55
CA LYS A 408 -11.16 13.23 1.87
C LYS A 408 -10.70 14.60 1.40
N ASN A 409 -9.55 15.02 1.91
CA ASN A 409 -8.90 16.28 1.57
C ASN A 409 -7.55 16.01 0.92
N VAL A 410 -7.18 16.78 -0.11
CA VAL A 410 -5.85 16.69 -0.72
C VAL A 410 -5.09 17.98 -0.49
N TYR A 411 -3.92 17.87 0.15
CA TYR A 411 -3.02 19.00 0.37
C TYR A 411 -1.76 18.84 -0.48
N ASN A 412 -1.54 19.78 -1.39
CA ASN A 412 -0.32 19.93 -2.17
C ASN A 412 -0.06 21.43 -2.39
N ARG A 413 0.96 21.80 -3.18
CA ARG A 413 1.28 23.21 -3.45
C ARG A 413 0.14 24.00 -4.09
N LEU A 414 -0.75 23.33 -4.82
CA LEU A 414 -1.87 23.96 -5.53
C LEU A 414 -3.08 24.15 -4.62
N THR A 415 -3.32 23.24 -3.67
CA THR A 415 -4.52 23.26 -2.81
C THR A 415 -4.30 23.86 -1.43
N PHE A 416 -3.05 23.87 -0.91
CA PHE A 416 -2.80 24.28 0.48
C PHE A 416 -3.06 25.76 0.75
N PHE A 417 -2.89 26.62 -0.25
CA PHE A 417 -3.08 28.07 -0.11
C PHE A 417 -4.52 28.55 -0.37
N GLN A 418 -5.44 27.63 -0.65
CA GLN A 418 -6.87 27.94 -0.86
C GLN A 418 -7.68 27.86 0.45
N LYS A 419 -7.01 27.78 1.60
CA LYS A 419 -7.60 27.60 2.94
C LYS A 419 -8.23 28.87 3.48
#